data_AF-A0A158AEI0-F1
#
_entry.id   AF-A0A158AEI0-F1
#
_cell.length_a   1.000
_cell.length_b   1.000
_cell.length_c   1.000
_cell.angle_alpha   90.00
_cell.angle_beta   90.00
_cell.angle_gamma   90.00
#
_symmetry.space_group_name_H-M   'P 1'
#
loop_
_entity.id
_entity.type
_entity.pdbx_description
1 polymer ?
#
loop_
_entity_poly.entity_id
_entity_poly.type
_entity_poly.pdbx_seq_one_letter_code
_entity_poly.pdbx_strand_id
1 'polypeptide(L)'
;MTNKPSERIVVFVTPAQKLAISKTADALGISVSELMRRAVLNFNATSEQIKVAGIVDRLRVPKAPDALDAALKKVAAKAAMREARDAAADASKRAAQAGRAPQANPASATSGDEIEQDAGHDDDTQGAGEDASLTGGTRSGR
;
A
#
# COMPACT_ATOMS: atom_id res chain seq x y z
N MET A 1 -15.99 62.23 -2.26
CA MET A 1 -15.43 60.90 -2.57
C MET A 1 -16.53 59.87 -2.35
N THR A 2 -17.05 59.27 -3.41
CA THR A 2 -18.16 58.31 -3.32
C THR A 2 -17.60 56.93 -3.00
N ASN A 3 -17.73 56.47 -1.76
CA ASN A 3 -17.45 55.09 -1.42
C ASN A 3 -18.52 54.20 -2.05
N LYS A 4 -18.11 53.29 -2.93
CA LYS A 4 -18.99 52.25 -3.47
C LYS A 4 -19.50 51.38 -2.31
N PRO A 5 -20.81 51.14 -2.18
CA PRO A 5 -21.31 50.21 -1.18
C PRO A 5 -20.73 48.82 -1.43
N SER A 6 -20.17 48.20 -0.39
CA SER A 6 -19.61 46.86 -0.46
C SER A 6 -20.59 45.84 0.11
N GLU A 7 -21.03 44.89 -0.71
CA GLU A 7 -21.81 43.74 -0.27
C GLU A 7 -20.94 42.75 0.52
N ARG A 8 -21.54 42.03 1.49
CA ARG A 8 -20.84 41.09 2.37
C ARG A 8 -21.41 39.69 2.16
N ILE A 9 -20.54 38.73 1.85
CA ILE A 9 -20.92 37.32 1.66
C ILE A 9 -20.36 36.51 2.83
N VAL A 10 -21.16 35.57 3.34
CA VAL A 10 -20.71 34.62 4.37
C VAL A 10 -20.07 33.42 3.67
N VAL A 11 -18.84 33.09 4.06
CA VAL A 11 -18.10 31.94 3.54
C VAL A 11 -17.86 30.96 4.67
N PHE A 12 -18.29 29.71 4.48
CA PHE A 12 -18.02 28.63 5.42
C PHE A 12 -16.63 28.07 5.14
N VAL A 13 -15.81 28.04 6.18
CA VAL A 13 -14.46 27.50 6.15
C VAL A 13 -14.25 26.60 7.36
N THR A 14 -13.34 25.65 7.25
CA THR A 14 -12.96 24.84 8.41
C THR A 14 -12.16 25.67 9.42
N PRO A 15 -12.10 25.28 10.71
CA PRO A 15 -11.27 25.97 11.69
C PRO A 15 -9.80 26.06 11.27
N ALA A 16 -9.27 25.00 10.65
CA ALA A 16 -7.91 24.96 10.12
C ALA A 16 -7.71 25.98 8.98
N GLN A 17 -8.68 26.11 8.07
CA GLN A 17 -8.65 27.13 7.01
C GLN A 17 -8.71 28.54 7.59
N LYS A 18 -9.56 28.79 8.58
CA LYS A 18 -9.64 30.09 9.26
C LYS A 18 -8.29 30.48 9.87
N LEU A 19 -7.62 29.55 10.54
CA LEU A 19 -6.28 29.77 11.11
C LEU A 19 -5.26 30.08 10.01
N ALA A 20 -5.23 29.26 8.95
CA ALA A 20 -4.30 29.46 7.83
C ALA A 20 -4.48 30.84 7.16
N ILE A 21 -5.73 31.27 6.96
CA ILE A 21 -6.05 32.59 6.40
C ILE A 21 -5.54 33.70 7.31
N SER A 22 -5.83 33.63 8.63
CA SER A 22 -5.37 34.63 9.59
C SER A 22 -3.85 34.74 9.60
N LYS A 23 -3.15 33.61 9.71
CA LYS A 23 -1.68 33.57 9.73
C LYS A 23 -1.06 34.17 8.45
N THR A 24 -1.69 33.92 7.29
CA THR A 24 -1.23 34.48 6.02
C THR A 24 -1.42 36.00 5.97
N ALA A 25 -2.56 36.49 6.48
CA ALA A 25 -2.84 37.92 6.56
C ALA A 25 -1.85 38.63 7.51
N ASP A 26 -1.59 38.03 8.68
CA ASP A 26 -0.63 38.53 9.67
C ASP A 26 0.79 38.58 9.10
N ALA A 27 1.23 37.54 8.39
CA ALA A 27 2.55 37.50 7.75
C ALA A 27 2.73 38.58 6.68
N LEU A 28 1.64 39.00 6.02
CA LEU A 28 1.63 40.06 5.02
C LEU A 28 1.34 41.45 5.61
N GLY A 29 1.01 41.53 6.91
CA GLY A 29 0.66 42.79 7.59
C GLY A 29 -0.63 43.44 7.06
N ILE A 30 -1.55 42.66 6.48
CA ILE A 30 -2.82 43.16 5.92
C ILE A 30 -4.02 42.54 6.63
N SER A 31 -5.19 43.18 6.52
CA SER A 31 -6.42 42.58 7.05
C SER A 31 -6.83 41.34 6.26
N VAL A 32 -7.52 40.41 6.92
CA VAL A 32 -8.11 39.23 6.27
C VAL A 32 -9.06 39.64 5.14
N SER A 33 -9.87 40.69 5.32
CA SER A 33 -10.78 41.19 4.28
C SER A 33 -10.04 41.65 3.03
N GLU A 34 -8.87 42.26 3.20
CA GLU A 34 -8.03 42.71 2.11
C GLU A 34 -7.32 41.55 1.42
N LEU A 35 -6.81 40.58 2.19
CA LEU A 35 -6.27 39.33 1.64
C LEU A 35 -7.32 38.62 0.77
N MET A 36 -8.55 38.49 1.27
CA MET A 36 -9.65 37.85 0.54
C MET A 36 -10.04 38.64 -0.71
N ARG A 37 -10.08 39.98 -0.65
CA ARG A 37 -10.33 40.82 -1.82
C ARG A 37 -9.29 40.58 -2.91
N ARG A 38 -7.99 40.59 -2.56
CA ARG A 38 -6.90 40.34 -3.50
C ARG A 38 -6.95 38.94 -4.08
N ALA A 39 -7.19 37.94 -3.23
CA ALA A 39 -7.32 36.55 -3.64
C ALA A 39 -8.45 36.39 -4.66
N VAL A 40 -9.62 37.00 -4.43
CA VAL A 40 -10.76 36.94 -5.36
C VAL A 40 -10.44 37.62 -6.70
N LEU A 41 -9.79 38.79 -6.67
CA LEU A 41 -9.42 39.48 -7.91
C LEU A 41 -8.36 38.72 -8.73
N ASN A 42 -7.44 38.05 -8.05
CA ASN A 42 -6.38 37.26 -8.68
C ASN A 42 -6.80 35.81 -8.95
N PHE A 43 -7.98 35.39 -8.49
CA PHE A 43 -8.45 34.02 -8.67
C PHE A 43 -8.93 33.84 -10.10
N ASN A 44 -8.16 33.10 -10.88
CA ASN A 44 -8.56 32.67 -12.21
C ASN A 44 -8.91 31.19 -12.19
N ALA A 45 -10.21 30.88 -12.13
CA ALA A 45 -10.75 29.53 -12.00
C ALA A 45 -10.22 28.57 -13.07
N THR A 46 -10.06 29.03 -14.32
CA THR A 46 -9.61 28.17 -15.42
C THR A 46 -8.12 27.86 -15.33
N SER A 47 -7.31 28.82 -14.88
CA SER A 47 -5.85 28.63 -14.75
C SER A 47 -5.50 27.66 -13.62
N GLU A 48 -6.19 27.72 -12.48
CA GLU A 48 -5.97 26.79 -11.38
C GLU A 48 -6.48 25.38 -11.72
N GLN A 49 -7.60 25.27 -12.44
CA GLN A 49 -8.08 23.97 -12.95
C GLN A 49 -7.09 23.33 -13.91
N ILE A 50 -6.49 24.10 -14.84
CA ILE A 50 -5.48 23.59 -15.77
C ILE A 50 -4.23 23.10 -15.03
N LYS A 51 -3.77 23.82 -13.99
CA LYS A 51 -2.63 23.39 -13.16
C LYS A 51 -2.91 22.09 -12.43
N VAL A 52 -4.09 21.97 -11.81
CA VAL A 52 -4.51 20.75 -11.10
C VAL A 52 -4.63 19.59 -12.08
N ALA A 53 -5.26 19.81 -13.23
CA ALA A 53 -5.37 18.79 -14.28
C ALA A 53 -3.98 18.31 -14.74
N GLY A 54 -3.02 19.23 -14.93
CA GLY A 54 -1.64 18.87 -15.30
C GLY A 54 -0.84 18.16 -14.20
N ILE A 55 -1.19 18.32 -12.92
CA ILE A 55 -0.61 17.52 -11.83
C ILE A 55 -1.24 16.13 -11.80
N VAL A 56 -2.56 16.05 -11.89
CA VAL A 56 -3.30 14.78 -11.94
C VAL A 56 -2.86 13.95 -13.14
N ASP A 57 -2.66 14.58 -14.29
CA ASP A 57 -2.17 13.94 -15.50
C ASP A 57 -0.77 13.35 -15.28
N ARG A 58 0.17 14.14 -14.73
CA ARG A 58 1.52 13.67 -14.37
C ARG A 58 1.53 12.54 -13.35
N LEU A 59 0.63 12.55 -12.37
CA LEU A 59 0.50 11.48 -11.39
C LEU A 59 -0.17 10.22 -11.95
N ARG A 60 -1.00 10.38 -12.99
CA ARG A 60 -1.65 9.27 -13.70
C ARG A 60 -0.77 8.62 -14.75
N VAL A 61 0.34 9.24 -15.16
CA VAL A 61 1.30 8.60 -16.07
C VAL A 61 1.74 7.27 -15.44
N PRO A 62 1.54 6.13 -16.13
CA PRO A 62 1.99 4.84 -15.64
C PRO A 62 3.47 4.92 -15.31
N LYS A 63 3.82 4.64 -14.05
CA LYS A 63 5.19 4.72 -13.56
C LYS A 63 6.05 3.81 -14.44
N ALA A 64 6.94 4.41 -15.23
CA ALA A 64 7.86 3.66 -16.07
C ALA A 64 8.63 2.64 -15.20
N PRO A 65 8.90 1.42 -15.72
CA PRO A 65 9.59 0.41 -14.94
C PRO A 65 10.93 0.98 -14.48
N ASP A 66 11.12 1.04 -13.17
CA ASP A 66 12.33 1.57 -12.57
C ASP A 66 13.52 0.76 -13.09
N ALA A 67 14.49 1.44 -13.70
CA ALA A 67 15.67 0.80 -14.24
C ALA A 67 16.42 0.00 -13.16
N LEU A 68 16.32 0.43 -11.90
CA LEU A 68 16.83 -0.28 -10.74
C LEU A 68 16.06 -1.59 -10.49
N ASP A 69 14.73 -1.57 -10.56
CA ASP A 69 13.90 -2.78 -10.38
C ASP A 69 14.18 -3.82 -11.49
N ALA A 70 14.32 -3.35 -12.74
CA ALA A 70 14.73 -4.22 -13.84
C ALA A 70 16.14 -4.82 -13.64
N ALA A 71 17.07 -4.04 -13.08
CA ALA A 71 18.42 -4.53 -12.76
C ALA A 71 18.40 -5.54 -11.60
N LEU A 72 17.65 -5.26 -10.53
CA LEU A 72 17.50 -6.15 -9.38
C LEU A 72 16.86 -7.49 -9.79
N LYS A 73 15.84 -7.48 -10.64
CA LYS A 73 15.23 -8.71 -11.19
C LYS A 73 16.24 -9.57 -11.95
N LYS A 74 17.13 -8.96 -12.74
CA LYS A 74 18.18 -9.69 -13.45
C LYS A 74 19.22 -10.29 -12.51
N VAL A 75 19.60 -9.54 -11.45
CA VAL A 75 20.54 -10.03 -10.43
C VAL A 75 19.91 -11.18 -9.64
N ALA A 76 18.66 -11.04 -9.20
CA ALA A 76 17.93 -12.09 -8.50
C ALA A 76 17.80 -13.37 -9.35
N ALA A 77 17.43 -13.24 -10.62
CA ALA A 77 17.35 -14.37 -11.54
C ALA A 77 18.70 -15.09 -11.70
N LYS A 78 19.80 -14.32 -11.80
CA LYS A 78 21.16 -14.89 -11.90
C LYS A 78 21.60 -15.58 -10.61
N ALA A 79 21.23 -15.04 -9.45
CA ALA A 79 21.52 -15.65 -8.16
C ALA A 79 20.76 -16.98 -8.00
N ALA A 80 19.46 -17.02 -8.33
CA ALA A 80 18.66 -18.24 -8.28
C ALA A 80 19.19 -19.34 -9.20
N MET A 81 19.65 -19.00 -10.41
CA MET A 81 20.28 -19.97 -11.32
C MET A 81 21.59 -20.55 -10.77
N ARG A 82 22.36 -19.75 -10.03
CA ARG A 82 23.61 -20.22 -9.40
C ARG A 82 23.31 -21.18 -8.26
N GLU A 83 22.36 -20.81 -7.40
CA GLU A 83 21.92 -21.67 -6.30
C GLU A 83 21.36 -23.01 -6.80
N ALA A 84 20.56 -23.00 -7.87
CA ALA A 84 20.07 -24.23 -8.49
C ALA A 84 21.20 -25.12 -9.03
N ARG A 85 22.28 -24.53 -9.57
CA ARG A 85 23.46 -25.29 -10.02
C ARG A 85 24.24 -25.88 -8.85
N ASP A 86 24.44 -25.12 -7.80
CA ASP A 86 25.16 -25.57 -6.61
C ASP A 86 24.37 -26.71 -5.92
N ALA A 87 23.05 -26.57 -5.81
CA ALA A 87 22.16 -27.63 -5.32
C ALA A 87 22.19 -28.90 -6.19
N ALA A 88 22.22 -28.75 -7.52
CA ALA A 88 22.34 -29.89 -8.44
C ALA A 88 23.71 -30.59 -8.32
N ALA A 89 24.79 -29.83 -8.16
CA ALA A 89 26.13 -30.39 -7.96
C ALA A 89 26.22 -31.15 -6.63
N ASP A 90 25.62 -30.64 -5.57
CA ASP A 90 25.60 -31.31 -4.27
C ASP A 90 24.68 -32.54 -4.26
N ALA A 91 23.55 -32.50 -4.97
CA ALA A 91 22.71 -33.68 -5.20
C ALA A 91 23.48 -34.78 -5.95
N SER A 92 24.26 -34.42 -6.98
CA SER A 92 25.10 -35.36 -7.73
C SER A 92 26.19 -35.99 -6.86
N LYS A 93 26.88 -35.19 -6.02
CA LYS A 93 27.87 -35.71 -5.06
C LYS A 93 27.24 -36.67 -4.05
N ARG A 94 26.06 -36.33 -3.51
CA ARG A 94 25.32 -37.20 -2.57
C ARG A 94 24.91 -38.51 -3.24
N ALA A 95 24.44 -38.47 -4.49
CA ALA A 95 24.11 -39.67 -5.26
C ALA A 95 25.34 -40.56 -5.51
N ALA A 96 26.49 -39.97 -5.84
CA ALA A 96 27.74 -40.71 -6.03
C ALA A 96 28.27 -41.35 -4.72
N GLN A 97 28.06 -40.69 -3.57
CA GLN A 97 28.41 -41.24 -2.25
C GLN A 97 27.45 -42.36 -1.83
N ALA A 98 26.15 -42.24 -2.13
CA ALA A 98 25.16 -43.30 -1.92
C ALA A 98 25.46 -44.55 -2.77
N GLY A 99 26.01 -44.37 -3.98
CA GLY A 99 26.47 -45.47 -4.83
C GLY A 99 27.78 -46.14 -4.39
N ARG A 100 28.49 -45.60 -3.38
CA ARG A 100 29.76 -46.14 -2.85
C ARG A 100 29.58 -46.90 -1.53
N ALA A 101 28.34 -47.08 -1.06
CA ALA A 101 28.07 -48.02 0.02
C ALA A 101 28.33 -49.46 -0.47
N PRO A 102 29.02 -50.31 0.31
CA PRO A 102 29.26 -51.70 -0.08
C PRO A 102 27.92 -52.40 -0.31
N GLN A 103 27.84 -53.06 -1.45
CA GLN A 103 26.70 -53.82 -1.94
C GLN A 103 26.41 -54.96 -0.95
N ALA A 104 25.58 -54.70 0.06
CA ALA A 104 24.99 -55.73 0.90
C ALA A 104 23.86 -56.39 0.11
N ASN A 105 24.21 -57.53 -0.46
CA ASN A 105 23.40 -58.63 -0.98
C ASN A 105 21.86 -58.50 -0.77
N PRO A 106 21.02 -58.59 -1.82
CA PRO A 106 19.58 -58.60 -1.66
C PRO A 106 19.14 -60.03 -1.34
N ALA A 107 19.02 -60.36 -0.05
CA ALA A 107 18.34 -61.55 0.40
C ALA A 107 16.96 -61.16 0.94
N SER A 108 15.95 -61.77 0.31
CA SER A 108 14.62 -62.04 0.84
C SER A 108 13.62 -60.89 0.85
N ALA A 109 12.86 -60.85 -0.25
CA ALA A 109 11.44 -60.51 -0.19
C ALA A 109 10.71 -61.55 0.68
N THR A 110 10.13 -61.11 1.78
CA THR A 110 9.00 -61.78 2.43
C THR A 110 8.03 -60.71 2.87
N SER A 111 6.90 -60.71 2.19
CA SER A 111 5.69 -59.94 2.44
C SER A 111 5.07 -60.26 3.80
N GLY A 112 4.42 -59.26 4.38
CA GLY A 112 3.66 -59.30 5.63
C GLY A 112 3.90 -57.98 6.37
N ASP A 113 2.92 -57.22 6.82
CA ASP A 113 1.48 -57.42 6.93
C ASP A 113 0.86 -56.05 7.25
N GLU A 114 -0.47 -55.95 7.13
CA GLU A 114 -1.33 -55.04 7.88
C GLU A 114 -1.26 -53.52 7.63
N ILE A 115 -2.22 -53.04 6.82
CA ILE A 115 -2.72 -51.66 6.85
C ILE A 115 -3.89 -51.66 7.84
N GLU A 116 -3.68 -51.16 9.05
CA GLU A 116 -4.76 -50.84 9.97
C GLU A 116 -4.51 -49.49 10.65
N GLN A 117 -5.61 -48.74 10.83
CA GLN A 117 -5.83 -47.68 11.82
C GLN A 117 -5.13 -46.34 11.51
N ASP A 118 -5.73 -45.16 11.64
CA ASP A 118 -6.99 -44.73 12.26
C ASP A 118 -7.26 -43.32 11.71
N ALA A 119 -8.43 -43.10 11.11
CA ALA A 119 -8.86 -41.77 10.72
C ALA A 119 -9.82 -41.28 11.81
N GLY A 120 -9.29 -40.58 12.80
CA GLY A 120 -10.08 -40.04 13.89
C GLY A 120 -9.45 -38.83 14.57
N HIS A 121 -10.29 -37.80 14.72
CA HIS A 121 -10.31 -36.83 15.83
C HIS A 121 -9.31 -35.65 15.74
N ASP A 122 -9.76 -34.50 15.22
CA ASP A 122 -10.45 -33.41 15.95
C ASP A 122 -9.49 -32.56 16.80
N ASP A 123 -9.25 -31.31 16.38
CA ASP A 123 -9.01 -30.22 17.31
C ASP A 123 -9.71 -28.96 16.78
N ASP A 124 -10.85 -28.69 17.40
CA ASP A 124 -11.53 -27.42 17.41
C ASP A 124 -10.62 -26.33 18.02
N THR A 125 -10.46 -25.21 17.33
CA THR A 125 -10.28 -23.95 18.05
C THR A 125 -11.18 -22.89 17.44
N GLN A 126 -12.36 -22.77 18.03
CA GLN A 126 -13.23 -21.61 17.90
C GLN A 126 -12.53 -20.38 18.49
N GLY A 127 -12.53 -19.30 17.72
CA GLY A 127 -12.19 -17.94 18.18
C GLY A 127 -13.22 -16.98 17.63
N ALA A 128 -14.33 -16.86 18.36
CA ALA A 128 -15.42 -15.92 18.11
C ALA A 128 -14.94 -14.46 18.11
N GLY A 129 -15.59 -13.65 17.29
CA GLY A 129 -15.37 -12.21 17.21
C GLY A 129 -16.31 -11.56 16.19
N GLU A 130 -17.61 -11.76 16.42
CA GLU A 130 -18.70 -11.00 15.82
C GLU A 130 -18.59 -9.52 16.25
N ASP A 131 -19.11 -8.60 15.43
CA ASP A 131 -19.52 -7.22 15.77
C ASP A 131 -18.73 -5.99 15.23
N ALA A 132 -18.98 -5.63 13.97
CA ALA A 132 -18.88 -4.23 13.54
C ALA A 132 -20.08 -3.83 12.67
N SER A 133 -21.26 -3.86 13.27
CA SER A 133 -22.46 -3.21 12.73
C SER A 133 -22.29 -1.70 12.77
N LEU A 134 -21.92 -1.15 11.62
CA LEU A 134 -22.05 0.26 11.27
C LEU A 134 -23.53 0.61 11.12
N THR A 135 -24.20 1.15 12.14
CA THR A 135 -25.19 2.23 11.93
C THR A 135 -25.22 3.16 13.16
N GLY A 136 -24.97 4.44 12.90
CA GLY A 136 -24.88 5.49 13.92
C GLY A 136 -26.24 5.85 14.52
N GLY A 137 -26.22 6.08 15.82
CA GLY A 137 -27.39 6.44 16.63
C GLY A 137 -28.08 7.73 16.17
N THR A 138 -29.38 7.63 15.96
CA THR A 138 -30.29 8.76 15.82
C THR A 138 -30.57 9.39 17.17
N ARG A 139 -30.37 10.71 17.21
CA ARG A 139 -30.80 11.70 18.22
C ARG A 139 -32.13 11.35 18.91
N SER A 140 -32.12 11.39 20.25
CA SER A 140 -33.27 11.79 21.04
C SER A 140 -32.78 12.52 22.28
N GLY A 141 -32.95 13.84 22.26
CA GLY A 141 -32.66 14.75 23.37
C GLY A 141 -33.88 15.63 23.57
N ARG A 142 -34.54 15.37 24.70
CA ARG A 142 -35.42 16.17 25.55
C ARG A 142 -35.77 17.59 25.12
#